data_AF-A0A8K0P276-F1
#
_entry.id   AF-A0A8K0P276-F1
#
_cell.length_a   1.000
_cell.length_b   1.000
_cell.length_c   1.000
_cell.angle_alpha   90.00
_cell.angle_beta   90.00
_cell.angle_gamma   90.00
#
_symmetry.space_group_name_H-M   'P 1'
#
loop_
_entity.id
_entity.type
_entity.pdbx_description
1 polymer ?
#
loop_
_entity_poly.entity_id
_entity_poly.type
_entity_poly.pdbx_seq_one_letter_code
_entity_poly.pdbx_strand_id
1 'polypeptide(L)'
;MIPLRPTRLSFWEKFSELQWKMVFSSASGGSGSDTVQNHMYSSNPLEWPLMSTGIAYWVSPDSNAQVHLLGNIIVWYSGTISVVAYCSILVFYLLRRRRECYDISNEAWNKFVIMGEVLLGGYLIHYLPYFFTEKTLFLHNYFPALVFKILLTAALMEHI
;
A
#
# COMPACT_ATOMS: atom_id res chain seq x y z
N MET A 1 18.87 12.51 33.16
CA MET A 1 18.55 12.39 34.60
C MET A 1 17.59 11.22 34.76
N ILE A 2 17.99 10.13 35.42
CA ILE A 2 17.10 8.97 35.62
C ILE A 2 16.19 9.31 36.81
N PRO A 3 14.85 9.22 36.67
CA PRO A 3 13.95 9.59 37.75
C PRO A 3 14.10 8.64 38.94
N LEU A 4 14.35 9.21 40.13
CA LEU A 4 14.53 8.48 41.40
C LEU A 4 13.20 8.06 42.07
N ARG A 5 12.05 8.46 41.50
CA ARG A 5 10.70 8.15 41.98
C ARG A 5 9.77 7.83 40.81
N PRO A 6 8.79 6.93 40.97
CA PRO A 6 7.83 6.63 39.92
C PRO A 6 6.97 7.86 39.62
N THR A 7 6.98 8.31 38.37
CA THR A 7 6.08 9.36 37.87
C THR A 7 4.67 8.78 37.77
N ARG A 8 3.73 9.39 38.52
CA ARG A 8 2.31 9.07 38.38
C ARG A 8 1.71 10.05 37.36
N LEU A 9 1.31 9.51 36.22
CA LEU A 9 0.60 10.25 35.18
C LEU A 9 -0.88 9.85 35.22
N SER A 10 -1.76 10.80 34.89
CA SER A 10 -3.15 10.47 34.57
C SER A 10 -3.22 9.65 33.27
N PHE A 11 -4.37 9.02 33.03
CA PHE A 11 -4.59 8.26 31.79
C PHE A 11 -4.33 9.11 30.54
N TRP A 12 -4.86 10.34 30.48
CA TRP A 12 -4.74 11.20 29.30
C TRP A 12 -3.31 11.70 29.08
N GLU A 13 -2.59 12.01 30.15
CA GLU A 13 -1.16 12.36 30.06
C GLU A 13 -0.34 11.16 29.59
N LYS A 14 -0.65 9.96 30.08
CA LYS A 14 0.06 8.76 29.62
C LYS A 14 -0.28 8.43 28.17
N PHE A 15 -1.53 8.59 27.77
CA PHE A 15 -1.98 8.38 26.39
C PHE A 15 -1.29 9.35 25.44
N SER A 16 -1.29 10.66 25.73
CA SER A 16 -0.64 11.65 24.88
C SER A 16 0.87 11.47 24.82
N GLU A 17 1.52 11.13 25.94
CA GLU A 17 2.94 10.78 25.99
C GLU A 17 3.24 9.60 25.05
N LEU A 18 2.41 8.55 25.07
CA LEU A 18 2.61 7.37 24.23
C LEU A 18 2.35 7.65 22.74
N GLN A 19 1.31 8.42 22.40
CA GLN A 19 1.05 8.81 21.00
C GLN A 19 2.20 9.65 20.45
N TRP A 20 2.69 10.61 21.23
CA TRP A 20 3.87 11.40 20.86
C TRP A 20 5.08 10.50 20.64
N LYS A 21 5.35 9.59 21.57
CA LYS A 21 6.45 8.62 21.43
C LYS A 21 6.28 7.77 20.18
N MET A 22 5.11 7.20 19.92
CA MET A 22 4.87 6.38 18.72
C MET A 22 5.09 7.16 17.43
N VAL A 23 4.62 8.40 17.34
CA VAL A 23 4.79 9.22 16.13
C VAL A 23 6.24 9.62 15.94
N PHE A 24 6.91 10.12 16.98
CA PHE A 24 8.27 10.66 16.84
C PHE A 24 9.35 9.58 16.91
N SER A 25 9.14 8.46 17.60
CA SER A 25 10.03 7.29 17.49
C SER A 25 9.84 6.56 16.15
N SER A 26 8.70 6.75 15.51
CA SER A 26 8.45 6.31 14.14
C SER A 26 9.00 7.28 13.10
N ALA A 27 9.00 8.59 13.36
CA ALA A 27 9.34 9.63 12.40
C ALA A 27 10.82 10.06 12.47
N SER A 28 11.40 10.14 13.66
CA SER A 28 12.84 10.08 13.82
C SER A 28 13.19 8.60 13.87
N GLY A 29 14.13 8.13 13.05
CA GLY A 29 14.76 6.80 13.20
C GLY A 29 15.52 6.71 14.52
N GLY A 30 14.81 6.85 15.64
CA GLY A 30 15.32 7.19 16.95
C GLY A 30 15.65 5.94 17.74
N SER A 31 16.95 5.67 17.81
CA SER A 31 17.58 5.15 19.03
C SER A 31 17.19 3.73 19.43
N GLY A 32 17.10 2.84 18.45
CA GLY A 32 17.09 1.39 18.63
C GLY A 32 17.82 0.71 17.48
N SER A 33 19.06 1.12 17.22
CA SER A 33 20.17 0.37 16.58
C SER A 33 19.93 -0.62 15.41
N ASP A 34 18.78 -0.71 14.75
CA ASP A 34 18.51 -1.78 13.76
C ASP A 34 17.81 -1.32 12.45
N THR A 35 17.30 -0.09 12.36
CA THR A 35 16.44 0.32 11.22
C THR A 35 17.19 0.85 9.99
N VAL A 36 18.52 1.01 10.06
CA VAL A 36 19.40 1.26 8.89
C VAL A 36 20.33 0.06 8.65
N GLN A 37 19.92 -1.13 9.08
CA GLN A 37 20.41 -2.34 8.45
C GLN A 37 19.49 -2.60 7.27
N ASN A 38 20.00 -2.50 6.04
CA ASN A 38 19.31 -2.99 4.86
C ASN A 38 19.05 -4.48 5.07
N HIS A 39 17.89 -4.82 5.64
CA HIS A 39 17.50 -6.20 5.82
C HIS A 39 17.48 -6.84 4.43
N MET A 40 18.05 -8.04 4.29
CA MET A 40 18.25 -8.69 2.98
C MET A 40 16.95 -8.84 2.17
N TYR A 41 15.80 -8.90 2.86
CA TYR A 41 14.47 -8.99 2.26
C TYR A 41 13.68 -7.67 2.25
N SER A 42 14.34 -6.52 2.49
CA SER A 42 13.70 -5.22 2.32
C SER A 42 13.36 -4.99 0.85
N SER A 43 12.34 -4.18 0.61
CA SER A 43 11.81 -3.94 -0.73
C SER A 43 11.42 -2.48 -0.88
N ASN A 44 11.51 -1.97 -2.10
CA ASN A 44 11.11 -0.61 -2.41
C ASN A 44 9.66 -0.54 -2.90
N PRO A 45 8.92 0.56 -2.67
CA PRO A 45 7.56 0.73 -3.16
C PRO A 45 7.41 0.45 -4.66
N LEU A 46 8.38 0.87 -5.47
CA LEU A 46 8.40 0.65 -6.93
C LEU A 46 8.46 -0.82 -7.35
N GLU A 47 8.99 -1.69 -6.50
CA GLU A 47 9.11 -3.13 -6.78
C GLU A 47 7.79 -3.86 -6.53
N TRP A 48 6.89 -3.30 -5.71
CA TRP A 48 5.68 -3.99 -5.28
C TRP A 48 4.69 -4.24 -6.42
N PRO A 49 4.36 -3.30 -7.32
CA PRO A 49 3.40 -3.56 -8.39
C PRO A 49 3.80 -4.71 -9.33
N LEU A 50 5.10 -4.97 -9.46
CA LEU A 50 5.65 -6.04 -10.29
C LEU A 50 6.06 -7.29 -9.49
N MET A 51 5.94 -7.26 -8.16
CA MET A 51 6.36 -8.35 -7.27
C MET A 51 7.81 -8.78 -7.54
N SER A 52 8.72 -7.80 -7.72
CA SER A 52 10.13 -8.07 -8.05
C SER A 52 10.92 -8.69 -6.90
N THR A 53 10.42 -8.54 -5.67
CA THR A 53 11.06 -9.03 -4.44
C THR A 53 10.09 -9.90 -3.65
N GLY A 54 10.61 -10.97 -3.04
CA GLY A 54 9.89 -11.88 -2.16
C GLY A 54 10.55 -11.96 -0.80
N ILE A 55 9.85 -12.49 0.20
CA ILE A 55 10.35 -12.56 1.58
C ILE A 55 10.33 -14.01 2.04
N ALA A 56 11.49 -14.53 2.47
CA ALA A 56 11.54 -15.80 3.18
C ALA A 56 11.22 -15.56 4.66
N TYR A 57 10.12 -16.13 5.15
CA TYR A 57 9.74 -16.02 6.56
C TYR A 57 10.48 -17.03 7.43
N TRP A 58 10.72 -18.22 6.89
CA TRP A 58 11.35 -19.29 7.63
C TRP A 58 12.11 -20.21 6.67
N VAL A 59 13.30 -20.63 7.10
CA VAL A 59 14.11 -21.64 6.45
C VAL A 59 14.54 -22.61 7.54
N SER A 60 14.33 -23.90 7.31
CA SER A 60 14.73 -24.94 8.27
C SER A 60 16.26 -25.03 8.33
N PRO A 61 16.86 -25.14 9.53
CA PRO A 61 18.31 -25.34 9.66
C PRO A 61 18.76 -26.74 9.27
N ASP A 62 17.89 -27.75 9.47
CA ASP A 62 18.24 -29.17 9.32
C ASP A 62 17.60 -29.82 8.08
N SER A 63 16.64 -29.15 7.45
CA SER A 63 15.95 -29.64 6.25
C SER A 63 15.90 -28.57 5.16
N ASN A 64 15.61 -28.94 3.92
CA ASN A 64 15.43 -27.98 2.82
C ASN A 64 14.03 -27.33 2.80
N ALA A 65 13.30 -27.34 3.92
CA ALA A 65 11.97 -26.75 4.01
C ALA A 65 12.04 -25.23 4.17
N GLN A 66 11.20 -24.50 3.46
CA GLN A 66 11.16 -23.04 3.48
C GLN A 66 9.73 -22.50 3.34
N VAL A 67 9.42 -21.39 4.01
CA VAL A 67 8.15 -20.67 3.91
C VAL A 67 8.42 -19.29 3.32
N HIS A 68 7.92 -19.07 2.12
CA HIS A 68 8.12 -17.83 1.37
C HIS A 68 6.80 -17.09 1.17
N LEU A 69 6.84 -15.78 1.39
CA LEU A 69 5.79 -14.86 0.98
C LEU A 69 5.97 -14.56 -0.50
N LEU A 70 5.07 -15.10 -1.31
CA LEU A 70 4.96 -14.78 -2.72
C LEU A 70 3.48 -14.57 -3.06
N GLY A 71 3.19 -13.48 -3.75
CA GLY A 71 1.86 -13.24 -4.27
C GLY A 71 1.50 -14.19 -5.40
N ASN A 72 0.20 -14.39 -5.62
CA ASN A 72 -0.25 -15.12 -6.81
C ASN A 72 0.05 -14.27 -8.05
N ILE A 73 0.93 -14.77 -8.93
CA ILE A 73 1.40 -14.07 -10.14
C ILE A 73 0.22 -13.60 -11.00
N ILE A 74 -0.77 -14.47 -11.24
CA ILE A 74 -1.90 -14.14 -12.12
C ILE A 74 -2.69 -12.95 -11.55
N VAL A 75 -3.04 -13.01 -10.27
CA VAL A 75 -3.80 -11.95 -9.58
C VAL A 75 -2.99 -10.65 -9.51
N TRP A 76 -1.68 -10.76 -9.29
CA TRP A 76 -0.82 -9.60 -9.12
C TRP A 76 -0.67 -8.80 -10.41
N TYR A 77 -0.34 -9.49 -11.50
CA TYR A 77 -0.13 -8.87 -12.81
C TYR A 77 -1.46 -8.44 -13.45
N SER A 78 -2.54 -9.23 -13.32
CA SER A 78 -3.86 -8.79 -13.80
C SER A 78 -4.31 -7.52 -13.09
N GLY A 79 -4.06 -7.40 -11.79
CA GLY A 79 -4.31 -6.20 -11.02
C GLY A 79 -3.49 -4.99 -11.51
N THR A 80 -2.21 -5.18 -11.78
CA THR A 80 -1.34 -4.10 -12.27
C THR A 80 -1.75 -3.63 -13.66
N ILE A 81 -2.07 -4.56 -14.56
CA ILE A 81 -2.62 -4.25 -15.89
C ILE A 81 -3.95 -3.50 -15.76
N SER A 82 -4.82 -3.91 -14.83
CA SER A 82 -6.13 -3.29 -14.63
C SER A 82 -6.02 -1.85 -14.14
N VAL A 83 -5.07 -1.52 -13.27
CA VAL A 83 -4.82 -0.12 -12.86
C VAL A 83 -4.43 0.72 -14.07
N VAL A 84 -3.50 0.24 -14.90
CA VAL A 84 -3.06 0.97 -16.09
C VAL A 84 -4.22 1.13 -17.08
N ALA A 85 -4.94 0.05 -17.39
CA ALA A 85 -6.06 0.05 -18.31
C ALA A 85 -7.19 0.97 -17.84
N TYR A 86 -7.56 0.91 -16.56
CA TYR A 86 -8.56 1.81 -15.97
C TYR A 86 -8.15 3.27 -16.11
N CYS A 87 -6.90 3.63 -15.76
CA CYS A 87 -6.38 4.98 -15.93
C CYS A 87 -6.40 5.42 -17.41
N SER A 88 -6.02 4.56 -18.34
CA SER A 88 -6.06 4.86 -19.78
C SER A 88 -7.48 5.11 -20.27
N ILE A 89 -8.45 4.28 -19.87
CA ILE A 89 -9.87 4.44 -20.21
C ILE A 89 -10.44 5.72 -19.60
N LEU A 90 -10.12 6.02 -18.34
CA LEU A 90 -10.52 7.26 -17.67
C LEU A 90 -10.03 8.48 -18.44
N VAL A 91 -8.73 8.52 -18.78
CA VAL A 91 -8.14 9.62 -19.57
C VAL A 91 -8.83 9.72 -20.94
N PHE A 92 -9.07 8.59 -21.61
CA PHE A 92 -9.77 8.56 -22.89
C PHE A 92 -11.18 9.15 -22.80
N TYR A 93 -11.98 8.74 -21.81
CA TYR A 93 -13.32 9.29 -21.61
C TYR A 93 -13.31 10.78 -21.25
N LEU A 94 -12.36 11.22 -20.40
CA LEU A 94 -12.22 12.63 -20.08
C LEU A 94 -11.89 13.47 -21.32
N LEU A 95 -11.00 12.99 -22.19
CA LEU A 95 -10.66 13.65 -23.46
C LEU A 95 -11.85 13.71 -24.42
N ARG A 96 -12.63 12.64 -24.53
CA ARG A 96 -13.81 12.59 -25.42
C ARG A 96 -14.95 13.46 -24.90
N ARG A 97 -15.22 13.45 -23.60
CA ARG A 97 -16.20 14.34 -22.96
C ARG A 97 -15.82 15.81 -23.10
N ARG A 98 -14.52 16.15 -23.05
CA ARG A 98 -14.04 17.50 -23.34
C ARG A 98 -14.29 17.94 -24.79
N ARG A 99 -14.46 16.99 -25.71
CA ARG A 99 -14.86 17.22 -27.11
C ARG A 99 -16.38 17.04 -27.33
N GLU A 100 -17.16 17.06 -26.26
CA GLU A 100 -18.62 16.89 -26.27
C GLU A 100 -19.08 15.56 -26.91
N CYS A 101 -18.20 14.56 -26.92
CA CYS A 101 -18.52 13.21 -27.37
C CYS A 101 -18.87 12.34 -26.15
N TYR A 102 -20.11 11.90 -26.05
CA TYR A 102 -20.61 11.07 -24.95
C TYR A 102 -20.80 9.61 -25.40
N ASP A 103 -19.80 8.77 -25.15
CA ASP A 103 -19.80 7.36 -25.60
C ASP A 103 -20.69 6.43 -24.77
N ILE A 104 -20.88 6.77 -23.49
CA ILE A 104 -21.62 5.97 -22.53
C ILE A 104 -22.72 6.81 -21.88
N SER A 105 -23.77 6.14 -21.38
CA SER A 105 -24.86 6.81 -20.66
C SER A 105 -24.34 7.55 -19.42
N ASN A 106 -25.07 8.58 -19.00
CA ASN A 106 -24.70 9.35 -17.80
C ASN A 106 -24.69 8.48 -16.53
N GLU A 107 -25.56 7.47 -16.44
CA GLU A 107 -25.58 6.52 -15.33
C GLU A 107 -24.31 5.64 -15.31
N ALA A 108 -23.94 5.05 -16.46
CA ALA A 108 -22.73 4.25 -16.57
C ALA A 108 -21.47 5.07 -16.26
N TRP A 109 -21.44 6.32 -16.69
CA TRP A 109 -20.35 7.24 -16.36
C TRP A 109 -20.26 7.54 -14.87
N ASN A 110 -21.37 7.85 -14.21
CA ASN A 110 -21.37 8.14 -12.77
C ASN A 110 -20.91 6.91 -11.98
N LYS A 111 -21.39 5.71 -12.36
CA LYS A 111 -20.93 4.45 -11.77
C LYS A 111 -19.43 4.24 -11.97
N PHE A 112 -18.93 4.41 -13.19
CA PHE A 112 -17.50 4.30 -13.51
C PHE A 112 -16.65 5.25 -12.66
N VAL A 113 -17.02 6.53 -12.60
CA VAL A 113 -16.29 7.54 -11.81
C VAL A 113 -16.30 7.22 -10.33
N ILE A 114 -17.47 6.89 -9.74
CA ILE A 114 -17.58 6.55 -8.31
C ILE A 114 -16.73 5.32 -7.97
N MET A 115 -16.78 4.27 -8.79
CA MET A 115 -15.93 3.09 -8.59
C MET A 115 -14.44 3.45 -8.67
N GLY A 116 -14.05 4.29 -9.63
CA GLY A 116 -12.69 4.82 -9.73
C GLY A 116 -12.26 5.59 -8.50
N GLU A 117 -13.04 6.57 -8.07
CA GLU A 117 -12.73 7.42 -6.91
C GLU A 117 -12.50 6.58 -5.65
N VAL A 118 -13.36 5.59 -5.41
CA VAL A 118 -13.24 4.70 -4.25
C VAL A 118 -12.07 3.73 -4.40
N LEU A 119 -11.99 3.02 -5.54
CA LEU A 119 -11.05 1.89 -5.70
C LEU A 119 -9.66 2.35 -6.10
N LEU A 120 -9.53 3.21 -7.12
CA LEU A 120 -8.25 3.79 -7.50
C LEU A 120 -7.76 4.78 -6.43
N GLY A 121 -8.66 5.60 -5.86
CA GLY A 121 -8.30 6.48 -4.74
C GLY A 121 -7.84 5.69 -3.51
N GLY A 122 -8.58 4.64 -3.14
CA GLY A 122 -8.19 3.72 -2.07
C GLY A 122 -6.83 3.05 -2.32
N TYR A 123 -6.57 2.61 -3.55
CA TYR A 123 -5.26 2.09 -3.97
C TYR A 123 -4.15 3.13 -3.76
N LEU A 124 -4.33 4.36 -4.23
CA LEU A 124 -3.33 5.41 -4.13
C LEU A 124 -3.07 5.84 -2.68
N ILE A 125 -4.11 5.98 -1.86
CA ILE A 125 -3.98 6.34 -0.44
C ILE A 125 -3.18 5.29 0.33
N HIS A 126 -3.33 4.00 -0.01
CA HIS A 126 -2.59 2.92 0.64
C HIS A 126 -1.23 2.64 -0.01
N TYR A 127 -0.88 3.29 -1.12
CA TYR A 127 0.37 3.04 -1.84
C TYR A 127 1.34 4.23 -1.79
N LEU A 128 0.84 5.45 -2.04
CA LEU A 128 1.64 6.66 -2.12
C LEU A 128 2.39 7.04 -0.83
N PRO A 129 1.82 6.90 0.40
CA PRO A 129 2.54 7.30 1.62
C PRO A 129 3.88 6.60 1.83
N TYR A 130 4.03 5.38 1.30
CA TYR A 130 5.26 4.61 1.43
C TYR A 130 6.45 5.19 0.64
N PHE A 131 6.20 6.04 -0.37
CA PHE A 131 7.26 6.76 -1.09
C PHE A 131 7.89 7.87 -0.25
N PHE A 132 7.20 8.34 0.79
CA PHE A 132 7.63 9.43 1.66
C PHE A 132 8.08 8.95 3.04
N THR A 133 8.20 7.64 3.23
CA THR A 133 8.54 7.02 4.51
C THR A 133 9.97 6.51 4.50
N GLU A 134 10.83 7.02 5.38
CA GLU A 134 12.25 6.64 5.52
C GLU A 134 12.47 5.41 6.42
N LYS A 135 11.59 4.40 6.34
CA LYS A 135 11.67 3.17 7.14
C LYS A 135 12.05 1.98 6.27
N THR A 136 12.51 0.89 6.89
CA THR A 136 12.62 -0.39 6.21
C THR A 136 11.22 -0.88 5.81
N LEU A 137 11.01 -1.11 4.51
CA LEU A 137 9.73 -1.56 3.98
C LEU A 137 9.82 -2.98 3.42
N PHE A 138 8.67 -3.65 3.41
CA PHE A 138 8.51 -5.03 3.00
C PHE A 138 7.27 -5.17 2.13
N LEU A 139 7.21 -6.24 1.32
CA LEU A 139 6.11 -6.51 0.41
C LEU A 139 4.73 -6.52 1.08
N HIS A 140 4.64 -6.95 2.35
CA HIS A 140 3.36 -6.99 3.07
C HIS A 140 2.73 -5.61 3.30
N ASN A 141 3.53 -4.53 3.31
CA ASN A 141 3.02 -3.16 3.39
C ASN A 141 2.14 -2.80 2.19
N TYR A 142 2.33 -3.47 1.05
CA TYR A 142 1.52 -3.26 -0.15
C TYR A 142 0.16 -3.97 -0.11
N PHE A 143 -0.06 -4.92 0.81
CA PHE A 143 -1.27 -5.75 0.80
C PHE A 143 -2.59 -4.96 0.92
N PRO A 144 -2.69 -3.90 1.75
CA PRO A 144 -3.88 -3.06 1.75
C PRO A 144 -4.17 -2.45 0.37
N ALA A 145 -3.15 -1.94 -0.31
CA ALA A 145 -3.28 -1.41 -1.67
C ALA A 145 -3.66 -2.53 -2.67
N LEU A 146 -3.08 -3.72 -2.54
CA LEU A 146 -3.38 -4.89 -3.38
C LEU A 146 -4.87 -5.26 -3.34
N VAL A 147 -5.54 -5.16 -2.18
CA VAL A 147 -6.99 -5.43 -2.07
C VAL A 147 -7.79 -4.49 -2.97
N PHE A 148 -7.52 -3.17 -2.92
CA PHE A 148 -8.15 -2.19 -3.80
C PHE A 148 -7.85 -2.46 -5.28
N LYS A 149 -6.62 -2.88 -5.59
CA LYS A 149 -6.20 -3.26 -6.94
C LYS A 149 -7.00 -4.45 -7.48
N ILE A 150 -7.25 -5.47 -6.66
CA ILE A 150 -8.06 -6.64 -7.04
C ILE A 150 -9.53 -6.24 -7.26
N LEU A 151 -10.09 -5.42 -6.38
CA LEU A 151 -11.46 -4.93 -6.54
C LEU A 151 -11.61 -4.06 -7.79
N LEU A 152 -10.62 -3.20 -8.08
CA LEU A 152 -10.58 -2.41 -9.30
C LEU A 152 -10.56 -3.29 -10.55
N THR A 153 -9.89 -4.43 -10.50
CA THR A 153 -9.88 -5.41 -11.59
C THR A 153 -11.27 -5.93 -11.87
N ALA A 154 -12.03 -6.32 -10.84
CA ALA A 154 -13.41 -6.77 -11.00
C ALA A 154 -14.31 -5.65 -11.56
N ALA A 155 -14.18 -4.43 -11.05
CA ALA A 155 -14.94 -3.27 -11.53
C ALA A 155 -14.62 -2.92 -12.99
N LEU A 156 -13.35 -3.03 -13.39
CA LEU A 156 -12.93 -2.82 -14.77
C LEU A 156 -13.53 -3.89 -15.70
N MET A 157 -13.50 -5.15 -15.30
CA MET A 157 -14.07 -6.27 -16.07
C MET A 157 -15.59 -6.18 -16.21
N GLU A 158 -16.29 -5.60 -15.23
CA GLU A 158 -17.73 -5.33 -15.34
C GLU A 158 -18.03 -4.18 -16.32
N HIS A 159 -17.13 -3.21 -16.43
CA HIS A 159 -17.31 -2.02 -17.27
C HIS A 159 -16.97 -2.25 -18.75
N ILE A 160 -15.97 -3.08 -19.04
CA ILE A 160 -15.57 -3.47 -20.41
C ILE A 160 -16.63 -4.40 -21.01
#